data_AF-A0A0A0HXA3-F1
#
_entry.id   AF-A0A0A0HXA3-F1
#
_cell.length_a   1.000
_cell.length_b   1.000
_cell.length_c   1.000
_cell.angle_alpha   90.00
_cell.angle_beta   90.00
_cell.angle_gamma   90.00
#
_symmetry.space_group_name_H-M   'P 1'
#
loop_
_entity.id
_entity.type
_entity.pdbx_description
1 polymer ?
#
loop_
_entity_poly.entity_id
_entity_poly.type
_entity_poly.pdbx_seq_one_letter_code
_entity_poly.pdbx_strand_id
1 'polypeptide(L)'
;MAHDHPGYSHDENIGYENQHWMSKINGNTRLSQLSIPGTHDSMSLYGGDSVQTQSMSLKTQLNSGIRYLDIRCRYINKTVFSIHHDMVFQKVMFGNVLNEAIDFLHRNPSETILMRVKQEYSSVSNSEFNATFKSYVDRYKGWFWDNKGNNMQNPTLDDIRGKIVVLYDVKELNFGLSYAYRLNIQDNYSVSTNWGLHNKWENVKNHLEQANTSPNDDEIYLNYLSASGGSFPYFIASGHSTPGTCASRLPTGVITPVWKNKYPDFPRINCFMGICNIAFEGTNILTTDKINNSKYSRVGILAADFPGRGLIDSTIRLNDIYKY
;
A
#
# COMPACT_ATOMS: atom_id res chain seq x y z
N MET A 1 -17.78 -21.44 -6.70
CA MET A 1 -18.76 -20.49 -6.14
C MET A 1 -18.09 -19.13 -6.10
N ALA A 2 -18.84 -18.06 -6.36
CA ALA A 2 -18.32 -16.70 -6.23
C ALA A 2 -17.74 -16.49 -4.82
N HIS A 3 -16.56 -15.87 -4.74
CA HIS A 3 -15.94 -15.50 -3.48
C HIS A 3 -15.86 -13.98 -3.43
N ASP A 4 -16.66 -13.37 -2.57
CA ASP A 4 -16.69 -11.93 -2.32
C ASP A 4 -16.20 -11.67 -0.89
N HIS A 5 -15.15 -10.88 -0.76
CA HIS A 5 -14.55 -10.54 0.52
C HIS A 5 -14.12 -9.08 0.54
N PRO A 6 -14.48 -8.30 1.58
CA PRO A 6 -14.28 -6.85 1.57
C PRO A 6 -12.80 -6.43 1.60
N GLY A 7 -11.86 -7.35 1.87
CA GLY A 7 -10.43 -7.09 1.82
C GLY A 7 -9.89 -6.80 0.40
N TYR A 8 -10.57 -7.24 -0.64
CA TYR A 8 -10.13 -7.12 -2.04
C TYR A 8 -11.22 -6.49 -2.90
N SER A 9 -10.84 -5.63 -3.85
CA SER A 9 -11.77 -5.13 -4.86
C SER A 9 -11.02 -4.76 -6.14
N HIS A 10 -11.48 -5.29 -7.27
CA HIS A 10 -11.00 -4.91 -8.59
C HIS A 10 -11.92 -3.89 -9.29
N ASP A 11 -12.98 -3.45 -8.62
CA ASP A 11 -13.86 -2.40 -9.12
C ASP A 11 -13.23 -1.01 -8.97
N GLU A 12 -13.51 -0.12 -9.93
CA GLU A 12 -13.05 1.27 -9.87
C GLU A 12 -13.70 2.06 -8.72
N ASN A 13 -14.91 1.66 -8.31
CA ASN A 13 -15.65 2.23 -7.20
C ASN A 13 -15.97 1.12 -6.19
N ILE A 14 -15.39 1.24 -4.99
CA ILE A 14 -15.54 0.27 -3.91
C ILE A 14 -16.72 0.58 -2.96
N GLY A 15 -17.49 1.64 -3.25
CA GLY A 15 -18.66 2.04 -2.48
C GLY A 15 -18.35 2.48 -1.05
N TYR A 16 -17.15 3.01 -0.80
CA TYR A 16 -16.67 3.40 0.52
C TYR A 16 -15.93 4.72 0.47
N GLU A 17 -16.24 5.62 1.41
CA GLU A 17 -15.58 6.92 1.57
C GLU A 17 -15.23 7.15 3.03
N ASN A 18 -13.99 7.56 3.29
CA ASN A 18 -13.50 7.97 4.59
C ASN A 18 -12.41 9.02 4.45
N GLN A 19 -12.73 10.11 3.76
CA GLN A 19 -11.77 11.15 3.36
C GLN A 19 -11.25 12.03 4.51
N HIS A 20 -11.81 11.92 5.72
CA HIS A 20 -11.47 12.77 6.87
C HIS A 20 -11.03 11.98 8.12
N TRP A 21 -10.56 10.73 7.96
CA TRP A 21 -10.34 9.87 9.13
C TRP A 21 -9.26 10.39 10.08
N MET A 22 -8.22 11.07 9.57
CA MET A 22 -7.16 11.62 10.41
C MET A 22 -7.61 12.85 11.22
N SER A 23 -8.71 13.52 10.85
CA SER A 23 -9.29 14.64 11.63
C SER A 23 -9.63 14.29 13.08
N LYS A 24 -9.95 13.01 13.33
CA LYS A 24 -10.37 12.52 14.65
C LYS A 24 -9.20 12.09 15.53
N ILE A 25 -7.98 12.03 14.98
CA ILE A 25 -6.79 11.55 15.68
C ILE A 25 -6.11 12.72 16.38
N ASN A 26 -5.61 12.50 17.59
CA ASN A 26 -4.83 13.47 18.34
C ASN A 26 -3.62 13.93 17.52
N GLY A 27 -3.46 15.25 17.40
CA GLY A 27 -2.36 15.86 16.65
C GLY A 27 -0.96 15.47 17.11
N ASN A 28 -0.80 15.12 18.40
CA ASN A 28 0.48 14.70 18.97
C ASN A 28 0.87 13.25 18.63
N THR A 29 -0.03 12.46 18.04
CA THR A 29 0.29 11.09 17.61
C THR A 29 1.39 11.13 16.56
N ARG A 30 2.46 10.36 16.78
CA ARG A 30 3.60 10.31 15.86
C ARG A 30 3.28 9.46 14.63
N LEU A 31 3.92 9.75 13.51
CA LEU A 31 3.74 9.01 12.26
C LEU A 31 3.98 7.50 12.43
N SER A 32 5.01 7.12 13.18
CA SER A 32 5.34 5.72 13.54
C SER A 32 4.26 4.98 14.33
N GLN A 33 3.33 5.69 14.97
CA GLN A 33 2.26 5.11 15.78
C GLN A 33 1.01 4.80 14.93
N LEU A 34 0.89 5.43 13.77
CA LEU A 34 -0.28 5.31 12.92
C LEU A 34 -0.30 3.99 12.14
N SER A 35 -1.49 3.44 11.97
CA SER A 35 -1.77 2.39 10.99
C SER A 35 -2.39 3.03 9.74
N ILE A 36 -1.69 2.97 8.61
CA ILE A 36 -2.04 3.76 7.42
C ILE A 36 -2.32 2.82 6.23
N PRO A 37 -3.52 2.87 5.63
CA PRO A 37 -3.77 2.14 4.40
C PRO A 37 -3.08 2.83 3.22
N GLY A 38 -2.49 2.02 2.35
CA GLY A 38 -1.64 2.44 1.25
C GLY A 38 -1.81 1.58 0.00
N THR A 39 -1.33 2.10 -1.12
CA THR A 39 -1.42 1.44 -2.43
C THR A 39 -0.03 1.28 -3.05
N HIS A 40 0.33 0.03 -3.39
CA HIS A 40 1.53 -0.26 -4.18
C HIS A 40 1.31 0.14 -5.64
N ASP A 41 2.33 0.74 -6.26
CA ASP A 41 2.27 1.30 -7.62
C ASP A 41 0.95 2.06 -7.86
N SER A 42 0.70 3.12 -7.08
CA SER A 42 -0.65 3.68 -6.88
C SER A 42 -1.35 4.15 -8.16
N MET A 43 -0.58 4.44 -9.22
CA MET A 43 -1.11 4.87 -10.51
C MET A 43 -1.07 3.76 -11.57
N SER A 44 -0.73 2.52 -11.22
CA SER A 44 -0.67 1.41 -12.17
C SER A 44 -2.06 0.85 -12.47
N LEU A 45 -2.78 1.61 -13.30
CA LEU A 45 -4.15 1.36 -13.75
C LEU A 45 -4.19 0.63 -15.11
N TYR A 46 -3.05 0.57 -15.82
CA TYR A 46 -2.97 0.09 -17.19
C TYR A 46 -1.80 -0.89 -17.40
N GLY A 47 -1.92 -1.73 -18.42
CA GLY A 47 -0.88 -2.69 -18.82
C GLY A 47 -1.29 -4.16 -18.68
N GLY A 48 -2.56 -4.43 -18.37
CA GLY A 48 -3.10 -5.79 -18.22
C GLY A 48 -2.72 -6.42 -16.87
N ASP A 49 -3.17 -7.66 -16.67
CA ASP A 49 -3.14 -8.35 -15.38
C ASP A 49 -1.75 -8.48 -14.73
N SER A 50 -0.67 -8.43 -15.53
CA SER A 50 0.71 -8.52 -15.01
C SER A 50 1.26 -7.19 -14.51
N VAL A 51 0.68 -6.07 -14.93
CA VAL A 51 1.17 -4.71 -14.64
C VAL A 51 0.19 -3.98 -13.74
N GLN A 52 -1.11 -4.10 -13.98
CA GLN A 52 -2.11 -3.39 -13.20
C GLN A 52 -2.09 -3.82 -11.73
N THR A 53 -2.04 -2.84 -10.83
CA THR A 53 -2.07 -3.06 -9.37
C THR A 53 -3.24 -2.33 -8.71
N GLN A 54 -3.86 -1.38 -9.41
CA GLN A 54 -5.00 -0.61 -8.91
C GLN A 54 -6.10 -0.56 -9.96
N SER A 55 -7.35 -0.51 -9.48
CA SER A 55 -8.54 -0.17 -10.30
C SER A 55 -9.11 1.19 -9.94
N MET A 56 -8.97 1.59 -8.68
CA MET A 56 -9.39 2.90 -8.21
C MET A 56 -8.54 4.00 -8.82
N SER A 57 -9.17 5.05 -9.36
CA SER A 57 -8.49 6.33 -9.61
C SER A 57 -7.84 6.87 -8.34
N LEU A 58 -6.83 7.73 -8.45
CA LEU A 58 -6.19 8.35 -7.28
C LEU A 58 -7.21 9.08 -6.39
N LYS A 59 -8.19 9.76 -6.98
CA LYS A 59 -9.30 10.41 -6.29
C LYS A 59 -10.11 9.42 -5.48
N THR A 60 -10.45 8.27 -6.07
CA THR A 60 -11.17 7.21 -5.36
C THR A 60 -10.33 6.64 -4.23
N GLN A 61 -9.03 6.40 -4.44
CA GLN A 61 -8.11 5.92 -3.40
C GLN A 61 -8.10 6.88 -2.20
N LEU A 62 -7.86 8.18 -2.45
CA LEU A 62 -7.80 9.21 -1.42
C LEU A 62 -9.14 9.37 -0.70
N ASN A 63 -10.26 9.42 -1.44
CA ASN A 63 -11.59 9.51 -0.87
C ASN A 63 -11.95 8.28 -0.02
N SER A 64 -11.47 7.09 -0.39
CA SER A 64 -11.68 5.84 0.36
C SER A 64 -10.86 5.78 1.66
N GLY A 65 -9.83 6.61 1.80
CA GLY A 65 -9.02 6.70 3.01
C GLY A 65 -7.54 6.34 2.84
N ILE A 66 -7.08 6.01 1.63
CA ILE A 66 -5.65 5.77 1.34
C ILE A 66 -4.84 7.03 1.65
N ARG A 67 -3.72 6.88 2.38
CA ARG A 67 -2.80 7.99 2.72
C ARG A 67 -1.33 7.68 2.45
N TYR A 68 -1.01 6.46 2.01
CA TYR A 68 0.31 6.13 1.45
C TYR A 68 0.20 5.82 -0.03
N LEU A 69 1.01 6.53 -0.84
CA LEU A 69 1.06 6.38 -2.29
C LEU A 69 2.48 5.99 -2.72
N ASP A 70 2.62 4.86 -3.41
CA ASP A 70 3.85 4.48 -4.13
C ASP A 70 3.82 5.06 -5.55
N ILE A 71 4.56 6.15 -5.78
CA ILE A 71 4.61 6.88 -7.06
C ILE A 71 5.95 6.66 -7.76
N ARG A 72 5.88 5.96 -8.89
CA ARG A 72 7.04 5.56 -9.68
C ARG A 72 7.23 6.44 -10.90
N CYS A 73 8.28 7.25 -10.85
CA CYS A 73 8.54 8.32 -11.80
C CYS A 73 9.61 7.90 -12.80
N ARG A 74 9.25 7.91 -14.09
CA ARG A 74 10.21 7.87 -15.18
C ARG A 74 10.62 9.28 -15.56
N TYR A 75 11.93 9.54 -15.57
CA TYR A 75 12.48 10.78 -16.10
C TYR A 75 12.37 10.80 -17.63
N ILE A 76 11.70 11.82 -18.17
CA ILE A 76 11.56 12.04 -19.61
C ILE A 76 11.85 13.50 -19.97
N ASN A 77 12.20 13.74 -21.24
CA ASN A 77 12.34 15.08 -21.83
C ASN A 77 13.21 16.04 -21.01
N LYS A 78 14.25 15.50 -20.36
CA LYS A 78 15.26 16.22 -19.57
C LYS A 78 14.76 17.03 -18.36
N THR A 79 13.46 17.07 -18.09
CA THR A 79 12.92 18.00 -17.07
C THR A 79 11.60 17.58 -16.44
N VAL A 80 10.98 16.47 -16.85
CA VAL A 80 9.64 16.08 -16.34
C VAL A 80 9.55 14.59 -16.01
N PHE A 81 8.53 14.25 -15.22
CA PHE A 81 8.27 12.89 -14.78
C PHE A 81 6.94 12.40 -15.35
N SER A 82 6.99 11.28 -16.06
CA SER A 82 5.83 10.46 -16.39
C SER A 82 5.71 9.32 -15.40
N ILE A 83 4.50 8.86 -15.11
CA ILE A 83 4.29 7.73 -14.20
C ILE A 83 4.32 6.40 -14.94
N HIS A 84 5.03 5.44 -14.37
CA HIS A 84 5.35 4.18 -15.00
C HIS A 84 5.22 3.02 -14.02
N HIS A 85 4.97 1.83 -14.57
CA HIS A 85 5.27 0.55 -13.92
C HIS A 85 6.16 -0.20 -14.90
N ASP A 86 7.45 -0.32 -14.58
CA ASP A 86 8.49 -0.71 -15.52
C ASP A 86 8.37 0.13 -16.83
N MET A 87 8.47 -0.50 -17.99
CA MET A 87 8.36 0.15 -19.28
C MET A 87 6.99 0.74 -19.61
N VAL A 88 5.94 0.39 -18.86
CA VAL A 88 4.55 0.72 -19.21
C VAL A 88 4.17 2.10 -18.65
N PHE A 89 3.94 3.04 -19.58
CA PHE A 89 3.43 4.37 -19.25
C PHE A 89 1.98 4.29 -18.75
N GLN A 90 1.73 4.85 -17.57
CA GLN A 90 0.43 4.81 -16.90
C GLN A 90 -0.51 5.96 -17.31
N LYS A 91 -0.24 6.59 -18.46
CA LYS A 91 -1.07 7.65 -19.07
C LYS A 91 -1.25 8.88 -18.18
N VAL A 92 -0.32 9.14 -17.26
CA VAL A 92 -0.39 10.28 -16.34
C VAL A 92 1.00 10.83 -16.03
N MET A 93 1.10 12.15 -15.87
CA MET A 93 2.33 12.83 -15.49
C MET A 93 2.36 13.09 -13.99
N PHE A 94 3.55 13.22 -13.40
CA PHE A 94 3.70 13.46 -11.97
C PHE A 94 3.02 14.76 -11.50
N GLY A 95 3.04 15.81 -12.32
CA GLY A 95 2.32 17.05 -12.02
C GLY A 95 0.80 16.85 -11.88
N ASN A 96 0.20 15.92 -12.61
CA ASN A 96 -1.22 15.58 -12.45
C ASN A 96 -1.48 14.90 -11.10
N VAL A 97 -0.61 13.95 -10.72
CA VAL A 97 -0.67 13.28 -9.40
C VAL A 97 -0.56 14.30 -8.27
N LEU A 98 0.38 15.25 -8.37
CA LEU A 98 0.55 16.30 -7.37
C LEU A 98 -0.67 17.21 -7.28
N ASN A 99 -1.23 17.66 -8.41
CA ASN A 99 -2.44 18.48 -8.42
C ASN A 99 -3.58 17.78 -7.68
N GLU A 100 -3.82 16.50 -7.97
CA GLU A 100 -4.92 15.75 -7.37
C GLU A 100 -4.72 15.49 -5.86
N ALA A 101 -3.49 15.18 -5.44
CA ALA A 101 -3.12 15.05 -4.04
C ALA A 101 -3.27 16.39 -3.29
N ILE A 102 -2.86 17.50 -3.91
CA ILE A 102 -2.99 18.85 -3.35
C ILE A 102 -4.46 19.27 -3.26
N ASP A 103 -5.25 19.04 -4.30
CA ASP A 103 -6.68 19.33 -4.31
C ASP A 103 -7.43 18.54 -3.22
N PHE A 104 -6.97 17.31 -2.95
CA PHE A 104 -7.44 16.54 -1.81
C PHE A 104 -7.06 17.19 -0.48
N LEU A 105 -5.78 17.49 -0.25
CA LEU A 105 -5.32 18.10 1.01
C LEU A 105 -5.94 19.49 1.25
N HIS A 106 -6.17 20.27 0.20
CA HIS A 106 -6.86 21.55 0.28
C HIS A 106 -8.30 21.40 0.80
N ARG A 107 -9.03 20.37 0.36
CA ARG A 107 -10.39 20.07 0.83
C ARG A 107 -10.42 19.32 2.17
N ASN A 108 -9.30 18.72 2.56
CA ASN A 108 -9.16 17.88 3.74
C ASN A 108 -7.90 18.27 4.53
N PRO A 109 -7.80 19.50 5.07
CA PRO A 109 -6.55 20.02 5.65
C PRO A 109 -6.11 19.28 6.91
N SER A 110 -6.99 18.47 7.51
CA SER A 110 -6.67 17.60 8.64
C SER A 110 -5.88 16.34 8.26
N GLU A 111 -5.80 16.01 6.98
CA GLU A 111 -5.16 14.80 6.48
C GLU A 111 -3.71 15.08 6.07
N THR A 112 -2.92 14.03 5.87
CA THR A 112 -1.56 14.11 5.32
C THR A 112 -1.37 12.97 4.31
N ILE A 113 -0.54 13.17 3.28
CA ILE A 113 -0.25 12.12 2.29
C ILE A 113 1.23 11.75 2.38
N LEU A 114 1.52 10.47 2.64
CA LEU A 114 2.84 9.91 2.44
C LEU A 114 2.99 9.53 0.97
N MET A 115 4.01 10.04 0.30
CA MET A 115 4.25 9.77 -1.11
C MET A 115 5.66 9.24 -1.30
N ARG A 116 5.80 7.94 -1.59
CA ARG A 116 7.07 7.40 -2.08
C ARG A 116 7.33 7.92 -3.48
N VAL A 117 8.52 8.46 -3.69
CA VAL A 117 8.98 8.91 -5.00
C VAL A 117 10.21 8.10 -5.36
N LYS A 118 10.05 7.25 -6.37
CA LYS A 118 11.08 6.32 -6.86
C LYS A 118 11.36 6.57 -8.34
N GLN A 119 12.62 6.47 -8.75
CA GLN A 119 12.99 6.46 -10.15
C GLN A 119 12.63 5.10 -10.79
N GLU A 120 11.92 5.13 -11.92
CA GLU A 120 11.42 3.95 -12.61
C GLU A 120 11.73 4.03 -14.11
N TYR A 121 12.28 2.96 -14.68
CA TYR A 121 12.51 2.83 -16.13
C TYR A 121 13.24 4.03 -16.79
N SER A 122 14.17 4.63 -16.06
CA SER A 122 15.16 5.59 -16.55
C SER A 122 16.50 5.37 -15.85
N SER A 123 17.58 5.84 -16.47
CA SER A 123 18.95 5.67 -15.99
C SER A 123 19.66 7.00 -15.76
N VAL A 124 18.91 8.06 -15.45
CA VAL A 124 19.51 9.36 -15.14
C VAL A 124 20.15 9.34 -13.76
N SER A 125 21.14 10.20 -13.57
CA SER A 125 21.83 10.29 -12.29
C SER A 125 20.87 10.71 -11.17
N ASN A 126 21.20 10.36 -9.91
CA ASN A 126 20.45 10.83 -8.74
C ASN A 126 20.37 12.37 -8.73
N SER A 127 21.44 13.07 -9.13
CA SER A 127 21.48 14.53 -9.19
C SER A 127 20.45 15.09 -10.17
N GLU A 128 20.34 14.56 -11.39
CA GLU A 128 19.36 15.01 -12.39
C GLU A 128 17.92 14.74 -11.97
N PHE A 129 17.68 13.54 -11.42
CA PHE A 129 16.38 13.19 -10.87
C PHE A 129 15.99 14.13 -9.73
N ASN A 130 16.90 14.34 -8.76
CA ASN A 130 16.68 15.21 -7.61
C ASN A 130 16.47 16.67 -8.02
N ALA A 131 17.22 17.20 -9.00
CA ALA A 131 17.03 18.55 -9.52
C ALA A 131 15.62 18.71 -10.13
N THR A 132 15.17 17.71 -10.88
CA THR A 132 13.82 17.70 -11.46
C THR A 132 12.76 17.63 -10.38
N PHE A 133 12.93 16.76 -9.38
CA PHE A 133 12.02 16.69 -8.25
C PHE A 133 11.93 18.01 -7.47
N LYS A 134 13.08 18.64 -7.19
CA LYS A 134 13.13 19.96 -6.53
C LYS A 134 12.37 21.03 -7.31
N SER A 135 12.40 20.99 -8.64
CA SER A 135 11.59 21.92 -9.45
C SER A 135 10.07 21.75 -9.24
N TYR A 136 9.60 20.54 -8.91
CA TYR A 136 8.21 20.32 -8.49
C TYR A 136 7.96 20.87 -7.08
N VAL A 137 8.88 20.62 -6.14
CA VAL A 137 8.78 21.18 -4.77
C VAL A 137 8.68 22.72 -4.81
N ASP A 138 9.50 23.37 -5.63
CA ASP A 138 9.49 24.82 -5.81
C ASP A 138 8.20 25.32 -6.48
N ARG A 139 7.71 24.60 -7.49
CA ARG A 139 6.45 24.93 -8.18
C ARG A 139 5.24 24.82 -7.27
N TYR A 140 5.22 23.82 -6.38
CA TYR A 140 4.13 23.56 -5.44
C TYR A 140 4.51 23.93 -4.00
N LYS A 141 5.28 25.02 -3.85
CA LYS A 141 5.81 25.47 -2.56
C LYS A 141 4.69 25.60 -1.53
N GLY A 142 4.94 25.05 -0.34
CA GLY A 142 4.00 25.07 0.78
C GLY A 142 3.11 23.84 0.89
N TRP A 143 3.07 22.95 -0.11
CA TRP A 143 2.30 21.70 -0.03
C TRP A 143 3.11 20.51 0.46
N PHE A 144 4.44 20.59 0.40
CA PHE A 144 5.32 19.56 0.91
C PHE A 144 5.76 19.84 2.34
N TRP A 145 5.95 18.79 3.12
CA TRP A 145 6.61 18.85 4.41
C TRP A 145 8.10 18.57 4.25
N ASP A 146 8.92 19.37 4.95
CA ASP A 146 10.37 19.25 4.99
C ASP A 146 10.80 18.89 6.42
N ASN A 147 11.69 17.91 6.54
CA ASN A 147 12.22 17.43 7.81
C ASN A 147 13.26 18.38 8.46
N LYS A 148 13.44 19.58 7.87
CA LYS A 148 14.35 20.64 8.32
C LYS A 148 15.80 20.16 8.45
N GLY A 149 16.28 19.41 7.46
CA GLY A 149 17.66 18.92 7.43
C GLY A 149 17.91 17.74 8.36
N ASN A 150 17.02 16.74 8.34
CA ASN A 150 17.05 15.50 9.14
C ASN A 150 16.85 15.66 10.65
N ASN A 151 16.36 16.82 11.11
CA ASN A 151 16.12 17.09 12.53
C ASN A 151 14.80 16.50 13.06
N MET A 152 13.84 16.20 12.17
CA MET A 152 12.55 15.61 12.53
C MET A 152 12.32 14.35 11.70
N GLN A 153 12.65 13.19 12.25
CA GLN A 153 12.61 11.92 11.51
C GLN A 153 11.38 11.05 11.83
N ASN A 154 10.57 11.50 12.78
CA ASN A 154 9.31 10.91 13.19
C ASN A 154 8.34 12.05 13.62
N PRO A 155 7.80 12.82 12.66
CA PRO A 155 6.93 13.95 12.95
C PRO A 155 5.64 13.52 13.65
N THR A 156 5.05 14.44 14.41
CA THR A 156 3.66 14.30 14.89
C THR A 156 2.69 14.53 13.73
N LEU A 157 1.44 14.11 13.90
CA LEU A 157 0.41 14.35 12.90
C LEU A 157 0.23 15.85 12.64
N ASP A 158 0.22 16.69 13.67
CA ASP A 158 0.09 18.16 13.52
C ASP A 158 1.26 18.80 12.78
N ASP A 159 2.46 18.22 12.84
CA ASP A 159 3.59 18.70 12.03
C ASP A 159 3.36 18.53 10.52
N ILE A 160 2.54 17.55 10.11
CA ILE A 160 2.39 17.10 8.71
C ILE A 160 0.98 17.24 8.13
N ARG A 161 -0.02 17.66 8.91
CA ARG A 161 -1.38 17.94 8.41
C ARG A 161 -1.36 18.96 7.26
N GLY A 162 -2.16 18.69 6.24
CA GLY A 162 -2.26 19.50 5.03
C GLY A 162 -1.03 19.42 4.12
N LYS A 163 -0.10 18.48 4.37
CA LYS A 163 1.15 18.34 3.59
C LYS A 163 1.29 16.97 2.94
N ILE A 164 2.10 16.94 1.89
CA ILE A 164 2.70 15.74 1.32
C ILE A 164 4.04 15.50 2.02
N VAL A 165 4.17 14.37 2.70
CA VAL A 165 5.44 13.88 3.25
C VAL A 165 6.08 12.96 2.22
N VAL A 166 7.21 13.40 1.67
CA VAL A 166 7.94 12.63 0.67
C VAL A 166 8.71 11.50 1.35
N LEU A 167 8.52 10.28 0.88
CA LEU A 167 9.36 9.13 1.20
C LEU A 167 10.34 8.94 0.05
N TYR A 168 11.53 9.51 0.16
CA TYR A 168 12.45 9.56 -0.97
C TYR A 168 13.20 8.25 -1.13
N ASP A 169 13.08 7.66 -2.32
CA ASP A 169 13.76 6.42 -2.72
C ASP A 169 14.78 6.68 -3.83
N VAL A 170 15.52 7.78 -3.65
CA VAL A 170 16.64 8.23 -4.49
C VAL A 170 17.69 8.84 -3.56
N LYS A 171 18.95 8.48 -3.74
CA LYS A 171 20.03 8.95 -2.85
C LYS A 171 20.17 10.48 -2.92
N GLU A 172 20.65 11.08 -1.83
CA GLU A 172 21.05 12.50 -1.74
C GLU A 172 19.93 13.54 -1.91
N LEU A 173 18.65 13.13 -2.01
CA LEU A 173 17.55 14.09 -2.10
C LEU A 173 17.41 14.91 -0.81
N ASN A 174 17.51 14.25 0.35
CA ASN A 174 17.45 14.83 1.69
C ASN A 174 16.25 15.77 1.90
N PHE A 175 15.08 15.36 1.40
CA PHE A 175 13.82 16.11 1.52
C PHE A 175 12.68 15.16 1.89
N GLY A 176 12.01 15.41 3.02
CA GLY A 176 11.05 14.47 3.60
C GLY A 176 11.74 13.38 4.44
N LEU A 177 11.33 12.11 4.33
CA LEU A 177 11.89 10.98 5.07
C LEU A 177 12.59 10.00 4.12
N SER A 178 13.76 9.48 4.53
CA SER A 178 14.45 8.47 3.74
C SER A 178 13.65 7.18 3.69
N TYR A 179 13.26 6.74 2.50
CA TYR A 179 12.56 5.47 2.34
C TYR A 179 13.38 4.30 2.93
N ALA A 180 14.66 4.20 2.57
CA ALA A 180 15.51 3.07 2.95
C ALA A 180 16.04 3.11 4.39
N TYR A 181 16.15 4.30 5.01
CA TYR A 181 16.80 4.46 6.32
C TYR A 181 15.84 4.82 7.46
N ARG A 182 14.61 5.25 7.16
CA ARG A 182 13.62 5.61 8.19
C ARG A 182 12.52 4.58 8.38
N LEU A 183 12.38 3.64 7.46
CA LEU A 183 11.31 2.66 7.48
C LEU A 183 11.86 1.26 7.69
N ASN A 184 11.14 0.48 8.49
CA ASN A 184 11.28 -0.97 8.55
C ASN A 184 10.36 -1.59 7.50
N ILE A 185 10.96 -2.15 6.44
CA ILE A 185 10.24 -2.52 5.22
C ILE A 185 10.24 -4.04 5.01
N GLN A 186 9.05 -4.61 4.80
CA GLN A 186 8.89 -5.93 4.17
C GLN A 186 8.41 -5.73 2.73
N ASP A 187 9.29 -6.05 1.77
CA ASP A 187 9.01 -5.95 0.32
C ASP A 187 9.53 -7.18 -0.44
N ASN A 188 9.27 -8.38 0.08
CA ASN A 188 9.59 -9.62 -0.63
C ASN A 188 8.58 -9.86 -1.76
N TYR A 189 8.69 -9.07 -2.83
CA TYR A 189 7.72 -8.99 -3.92
C TYR A 189 7.88 -10.11 -4.97
N SER A 190 9.04 -10.76 -5.05
CA SER A 190 9.32 -11.71 -6.14
C SER A 190 8.77 -13.10 -5.82
N VAL A 191 7.82 -13.56 -6.64
CA VAL A 191 7.29 -14.93 -6.58
C VAL A 191 7.43 -15.61 -7.93
N SER A 192 7.83 -16.89 -7.96
CA SER A 192 8.03 -17.62 -9.21
C SER A 192 6.79 -18.35 -9.71
N THR A 193 5.81 -18.60 -8.85
CA THR A 193 4.52 -19.25 -9.16
C THR A 193 3.46 -18.83 -8.14
N ASN A 194 2.19 -19.17 -8.40
CA ASN A 194 1.09 -19.01 -7.43
C ASN A 194 1.36 -19.66 -6.07
N TRP A 195 2.14 -20.74 -6.01
CA TRP A 195 2.49 -21.39 -4.73
C TRP A 195 3.42 -20.54 -3.86
N GLY A 196 4.07 -19.53 -4.44
CA GLY A 196 4.83 -18.50 -3.71
C GLY A 196 3.95 -17.61 -2.83
N LEU A 197 2.63 -17.55 -3.07
CA LEU A 197 1.68 -16.75 -2.29
C LEU A 197 1.74 -17.07 -0.80
N HIS A 198 1.86 -18.34 -0.42
CA HIS A 198 1.95 -18.69 1.00
C HIS A 198 3.21 -18.10 1.65
N ASN A 199 4.38 -18.19 0.99
CA ASN A 199 5.61 -17.60 1.51
C ASN A 199 5.50 -16.06 1.59
N LYS A 200 4.85 -15.42 0.61
CA LYS A 200 4.57 -13.98 0.69
C LYS A 200 3.69 -13.68 1.91
N TRP A 201 2.62 -14.44 2.11
CA TRP A 201 1.75 -14.29 3.28
C TRP A 201 2.50 -14.47 4.60
N GLU A 202 3.38 -15.45 4.74
CA GLU A 202 4.18 -15.61 5.96
C GLU A 202 5.05 -14.37 6.24
N ASN A 203 5.66 -13.77 5.21
CA ASN A 203 6.42 -12.52 5.36
C ASN A 203 5.53 -11.35 5.80
N VAL A 204 4.36 -11.20 5.17
CA VAL A 204 3.36 -10.20 5.55
C VAL A 204 2.94 -10.39 7.01
N LYS A 205 2.53 -11.61 7.37
CA LYS A 205 2.04 -11.98 8.69
C LYS A 205 3.09 -11.69 9.76
N ASN A 206 4.34 -12.10 9.54
CA ASN A 206 5.42 -11.86 10.48
C ASN A 206 5.69 -10.37 10.68
N HIS A 207 5.60 -9.56 9.62
CA HIS A 207 5.83 -8.11 9.71
C HIS A 207 4.66 -7.38 10.40
N LEU A 208 3.41 -7.85 10.23
CA LEU A 208 2.26 -7.39 11.02
C LEU A 208 2.51 -7.62 12.52
N GLU A 209 2.94 -8.83 12.90
CA GLU A 209 3.23 -9.15 14.31
C GLU A 209 4.39 -8.29 14.87
N GLN A 210 5.42 -8.01 14.07
CA GLN A 210 6.50 -7.11 14.49
C GLN A 210 6.00 -5.68 14.76
N ALA A 211 5.23 -5.09 13.84
CA ALA A 211 4.68 -3.75 14.01
C ALA A 211 3.75 -3.64 15.25
N ASN A 212 2.99 -4.71 15.52
CA ASN A 212 2.05 -4.80 16.63
C ASN A 212 2.71 -4.94 18.00
N THR A 213 3.80 -5.70 18.06
CA THR A 213 4.49 -6.05 19.32
C THR A 213 5.71 -5.18 19.60
N SER A 214 6.15 -4.35 18.65
CA SER A 214 7.32 -3.50 18.80
C SER A 214 7.13 -2.49 19.95
N PRO A 215 8.01 -2.49 20.96
CA PRO A 215 7.99 -1.49 22.03
C PRO A 215 8.56 -0.14 21.57
N ASN A 216 9.14 -0.08 20.35
CA ASN A 216 9.76 1.11 19.81
C ASN A 216 8.74 1.92 19.02
N ASP A 217 8.24 2.99 19.65
CA ASP A 217 7.32 3.93 19.03
C ASP A 217 8.00 4.94 18.10
N ASP A 218 9.29 4.80 17.77
CA ASP A 218 10.00 5.66 16.81
C ASP A 218 10.25 5.03 15.45
N GLU A 219 9.86 3.77 15.26
CA GLU A 219 10.06 3.03 14.02
C GLU A 219 8.80 3.05 13.15
N ILE A 220 8.96 3.41 11.87
CA ILE A 220 7.86 3.45 10.91
C ILE A 220 7.88 2.12 10.14
N TYR A 221 6.84 1.31 10.32
CA TYR A 221 6.71 0.02 9.62
C TYR A 221 6.00 0.20 8.29
N LEU A 222 6.51 -0.41 7.22
CA LEU A 222 5.87 -0.49 5.92
C LEU A 222 5.87 -1.94 5.41
N ASN A 223 4.68 -2.48 5.23
CA ASN A 223 4.45 -3.86 4.84
C ASN A 223 3.78 -3.90 3.46
N TYR A 224 4.52 -4.35 2.44
CA TYR A 224 3.93 -4.59 1.14
C TYR A 224 3.17 -5.91 1.16
N LEU A 225 1.87 -5.84 0.90
CA LEU A 225 1.03 -7.02 0.68
C LEU A 225 1.19 -7.57 -0.74
N SER A 226 1.70 -6.74 -1.66
CA SER A 226 1.88 -7.03 -3.07
C SER A 226 3.07 -7.95 -3.37
N ALA A 227 2.95 -8.69 -4.47
CA ALA A 227 4.01 -9.50 -5.06
C ALA A 227 3.67 -9.78 -6.54
N SER A 228 4.68 -10.09 -7.34
CA SER A 228 4.54 -10.37 -8.77
C SER A 228 5.70 -11.23 -9.30
N GLY A 229 5.73 -11.44 -10.61
CA GLY A 229 6.70 -12.30 -11.30
C GLY A 229 5.98 -13.43 -12.02
N GLY A 230 6.02 -14.63 -11.45
CA GLY A 230 5.26 -15.79 -11.92
C GLY A 230 3.85 -15.92 -11.31
N SER A 231 3.32 -14.83 -10.75
CA SER A 231 1.93 -14.71 -10.30
C SER A 231 1.44 -13.28 -10.58
N PHE A 232 0.14 -13.12 -10.77
CA PHE A 232 -0.47 -11.82 -11.04
C PHE A 232 -0.73 -11.05 -9.73
N PRO A 233 -0.55 -9.72 -9.70
CA PRO A 233 -0.93 -8.86 -8.58
C PRO A 233 -2.32 -9.16 -8.00
N TYR A 234 -3.34 -9.32 -8.87
CA TYR A 234 -4.70 -9.63 -8.42
C TYR A 234 -4.78 -10.98 -7.70
N PHE A 235 -4.00 -11.98 -8.14
CA PHE A 235 -3.95 -13.30 -7.52
C PHE A 235 -3.30 -13.22 -6.14
N ILE A 236 -2.23 -12.44 -5.99
CA ILE A 236 -1.58 -12.25 -4.69
C ILE A 236 -2.53 -11.56 -3.71
N ALA A 237 -3.25 -10.54 -4.16
CA ALA A 237 -4.19 -9.80 -3.33
C ALA A 237 -5.42 -10.61 -2.92
N SER A 238 -5.90 -11.54 -3.77
CA SER A 238 -7.20 -12.21 -3.59
C SER A 238 -7.19 -13.75 -3.51
N GLY A 239 -6.21 -14.43 -4.11
CA GLY A 239 -6.24 -15.88 -4.36
C GLY A 239 -7.22 -16.30 -5.47
N HIS A 240 -7.82 -15.34 -6.19
CA HIS A 240 -8.82 -15.60 -7.22
C HIS A 240 -8.20 -16.09 -8.52
N SER A 241 -8.92 -16.94 -9.27
CA SER A 241 -8.47 -17.44 -10.57
C SER A 241 -8.50 -16.39 -11.67
N THR A 242 -9.36 -15.38 -11.55
CA THR A 242 -9.49 -14.22 -12.45
C THR A 242 -9.58 -12.95 -11.61
N PRO A 243 -9.35 -11.75 -12.19
CA PRO A 243 -9.23 -10.54 -11.38
C PRO A 243 -10.56 -9.99 -10.85
N GLY A 244 -11.71 -10.59 -11.15
CA GLY A 244 -13.00 -10.06 -10.69
C GLY A 244 -13.14 -10.04 -9.15
N THR A 245 -13.76 -8.99 -8.61
CA THR A 245 -14.05 -8.84 -7.16
C THR A 245 -14.73 -10.07 -6.56
N CYS A 246 -15.66 -10.69 -7.30
CA CYS A 246 -16.40 -11.88 -6.85
C CYS A 246 -15.92 -13.20 -7.49
N ALA A 247 -14.71 -13.22 -8.07
CA ALA A 247 -14.18 -14.40 -8.75
C ALA A 247 -13.98 -15.58 -7.79
N SER A 248 -13.90 -16.80 -8.33
CA SER A 248 -13.65 -17.99 -7.50
C SER A 248 -12.18 -18.07 -7.08
N ARG A 249 -11.92 -18.54 -5.86
CA ARG A 249 -10.57 -18.90 -5.43
C ARG A 249 -10.00 -20.06 -6.26
N LEU A 250 -8.70 -20.06 -6.49
CA LEU A 250 -7.99 -21.17 -7.13
C LEU A 250 -7.72 -22.30 -6.10
N PRO A 251 -8.07 -23.57 -6.39
CA PRO A 251 -7.64 -24.70 -5.56
C PRO A 251 -6.12 -24.88 -5.60
N THR A 252 -5.51 -25.24 -4.47
CA THR A 252 -4.06 -25.50 -4.38
C THR A 252 -3.64 -26.87 -4.90
N GLY A 253 -4.61 -27.77 -5.14
CA GLY A 253 -4.39 -29.20 -5.38
C GLY A 253 -4.08 -30.01 -4.12
N VAL A 254 -4.05 -29.38 -2.94
CA VAL A 254 -3.83 -30.03 -1.64
C VAL A 254 -5.17 -30.32 -0.96
N ILE A 255 -5.31 -31.52 -0.38
CA ILE A 255 -6.50 -31.94 0.36
C ILE A 255 -6.22 -32.24 1.83
N THR A 256 -7.23 -32.03 2.67
CA THR A 256 -7.30 -32.58 4.04
C THR A 256 -8.09 -33.91 4.02
N PRO A 257 -7.87 -34.84 4.97
CA PRO A 257 -6.94 -34.77 6.09
C PRO A 257 -5.47 -35.10 5.74
N VAL A 258 -5.16 -35.56 4.52
CA VAL A 258 -3.82 -36.03 4.09
C VAL A 258 -2.72 -35.01 4.41
N TRP A 259 -2.96 -33.73 4.09
CA TRP A 259 -2.01 -32.63 4.37
C TRP A 259 -2.63 -31.56 5.27
N LYS A 260 -3.26 -31.97 6.38
CA LYS A 260 -4.00 -31.07 7.28
C LYS A 260 -3.24 -29.80 7.76
N ASN A 261 -1.91 -29.90 7.89
CA ASN A 261 -1.06 -28.81 8.39
C ASN A 261 -0.46 -27.93 7.28
N LYS A 262 -0.63 -28.29 6.00
CA LYS A 262 -0.11 -27.52 4.89
C LYS A 262 -1.00 -26.31 4.66
N TYR A 263 -0.42 -25.12 4.56
CA TYR A 263 -1.12 -23.84 4.40
C TYR A 263 -2.20 -23.61 5.48
N PRO A 264 -1.80 -23.48 6.76
CA PRO A 264 -2.73 -23.47 7.87
C PRO A 264 -3.74 -22.32 7.82
N ASP A 265 -3.35 -21.18 7.24
CA ASP A 265 -4.18 -19.97 7.14
C ASP A 265 -5.08 -19.96 5.89
N PHE A 266 -4.89 -20.91 4.96
CA PHE A 266 -5.73 -21.00 3.76
C PHE A 266 -7.06 -21.74 4.05
N PRO A 267 -8.16 -21.34 3.40
CA PRO A 267 -9.48 -21.89 3.65
C PRO A 267 -9.60 -23.33 3.14
N ARG A 268 -10.39 -24.12 3.87
CA ARG A 268 -10.77 -25.49 3.50
C ARG A 268 -12.16 -25.43 2.90
N ILE A 269 -12.28 -25.76 1.61
CA ILE A 269 -13.51 -25.60 0.83
C ILE A 269 -13.91 -26.92 0.14
N ASN A 270 -15.15 -26.97 -0.36
CA ASN A 270 -15.70 -28.11 -1.11
C ASN A 270 -15.48 -29.46 -0.40
N CYS A 271 -15.83 -29.50 0.89
CA CYS A 271 -15.67 -30.68 1.72
C CYS A 271 -16.71 -31.76 1.39
N PHE A 272 -16.27 -32.99 1.14
CA PHE A 272 -17.14 -34.15 0.95
C PHE A 272 -16.58 -35.35 1.72
N MET A 273 -17.42 -35.96 2.57
CA MET A 273 -17.05 -37.12 3.41
C MET A 273 -15.73 -36.92 4.21
N GLY A 274 -15.51 -35.72 4.74
CA GLY A 274 -14.32 -35.39 5.54
C GLY A 274 -13.06 -35.04 4.75
N ILE A 275 -13.13 -35.08 3.41
CA ILE A 275 -12.06 -34.63 2.51
C ILE A 275 -12.38 -33.21 2.03
N CYS A 276 -11.50 -32.24 2.31
CA CYS A 276 -11.65 -30.85 1.85
C CYS A 276 -10.51 -30.43 0.95
N ASN A 277 -10.77 -29.56 -0.02
CA ASN A 277 -9.74 -28.89 -0.80
C ASN A 277 -9.20 -27.68 -0.04
N ILE A 278 -7.89 -27.46 -0.07
CA ILE A 278 -7.30 -26.20 0.38
C ILE A 278 -7.25 -25.27 -0.82
N ALA A 279 -7.83 -24.08 -0.71
CA ALA A 279 -7.78 -23.06 -1.76
C ALA A 279 -6.81 -21.93 -1.40
N PHE A 280 -6.23 -21.28 -2.40
CA PHE A 280 -5.43 -20.08 -2.18
C PHE A 280 -6.28 -18.96 -1.58
N GLU A 281 -5.71 -18.19 -0.67
CA GLU A 281 -6.30 -16.96 -0.14
C GLU A 281 -5.29 -15.83 -0.21
N GLY A 282 -5.74 -14.68 -0.68
CA GLY A 282 -4.87 -13.53 -0.95
C GLY A 282 -4.41 -12.79 0.30
N THR A 283 -3.30 -12.07 0.18
CA THR A 283 -2.70 -11.30 1.27
C THR A 283 -3.62 -10.21 1.81
N ASN A 284 -4.44 -9.56 0.96
CA ASN A 284 -5.37 -8.54 1.44
C ASN A 284 -6.47 -9.14 2.32
N ILE A 285 -7.03 -10.28 1.88
CA ILE A 285 -8.11 -10.98 2.59
C ILE A 285 -7.59 -11.49 3.93
N LEU A 286 -6.47 -12.21 3.91
CA LEU A 286 -5.85 -12.75 5.13
C LEU A 286 -5.43 -11.65 6.11
N THR A 287 -4.90 -10.52 5.60
CA THR A 287 -4.56 -9.36 6.45
C THR A 287 -5.81 -8.77 7.09
N THR A 288 -6.88 -8.58 6.31
CA THR A 288 -8.15 -8.03 6.79
C THR A 288 -8.75 -8.91 7.90
N ASP A 289 -8.82 -10.22 7.66
CA ASP A 289 -9.33 -11.18 8.63
C ASP A 289 -8.48 -11.22 9.89
N LYS A 290 -7.16 -11.19 9.74
CA LYS A 290 -6.24 -11.23 10.87
C LYS A 290 -6.35 -9.99 11.74
N ILE A 291 -6.49 -8.80 11.15
CA ILE A 291 -6.75 -7.55 11.89
C ILE A 291 -8.10 -7.60 12.62
N ASN A 292 -9.15 -8.11 11.97
CA ASN A 292 -10.50 -8.13 12.55
C ASN A 292 -10.67 -9.20 13.64
N ASN A 293 -9.98 -10.34 13.51
CA ASN A 293 -10.13 -11.48 14.41
C ASN A 293 -9.09 -11.51 15.54
N SER A 294 -8.08 -10.65 15.50
CA SER A 294 -7.02 -10.58 16.52
C SER A 294 -6.94 -9.18 17.13
N LYS A 295 -6.40 -9.09 18.35
CA LYS A 295 -6.19 -7.80 19.01
C LYS A 295 -4.90 -7.14 18.51
N TYR A 296 -4.98 -6.55 17.33
CA TYR A 296 -3.95 -5.62 16.85
C TYR A 296 -4.15 -4.24 17.47
N SER A 297 -3.07 -3.59 17.89
CA SER A 297 -3.03 -2.18 18.26
C SER A 297 -2.40 -1.32 17.17
N ARG A 298 -1.46 -1.89 16.39
CA ARG A 298 -0.76 -1.20 15.30
C ARG A 298 -0.28 -2.19 14.24
N VAL A 299 -0.37 -1.79 12.97
CA VAL A 299 0.18 -2.56 11.83
C VAL A 299 1.11 -1.75 10.92
N GLY A 300 1.30 -0.46 11.22
CA GLY A 300 2.08 0.45 10.39
C GLY A 300 1.39 0.75 9.05
N ILE A 301 2.18 1.03 8.02
CA ILE A 301 1.70 1.31 6.67
C ILE A 301 1.50 -0.02 5.93
N LEU A 302 0.31 -0.25 5.37
CA LEU A 302 0.03 -1.41 4.53
C LEU A 302 -0.08 -0.99 3.07
N ALA A 303 0.90 -1.35 2.23
CA ALA A 303 0.87 -1.06 0.79
C ALA A 303 0.30 -2.26 0.02
N ALA A 304 -0.92 -2.12 -0.50
CA ALA A 304 -1.66 -3.21 -1.13
C ALA A 304 -1.91 -2.98 -2.63
N ASP A 305 -2.09 -4.08 -3.37
CA ASP A 305 -2.71 -4.06 -4.69
C ASP A 305 -4.22 -4.27 -4.51
N PHE A 306 -5.05 -3.50 -5.22
CA PHE A 306 -6.52 -3.65 -5.22
C PHE A 306 -7.17 -3.73 -3.81
N PRO A 307 -6.83 -2.81 -2.88
CA PRO A 307 -7.42 -2.85 -1.54
C PRO A 307 -8.93 -2.64 -1.60
N GLY A 308 -9.68 -3.56 -0.98
CA GLY A 308 -11.13 -3.39 -0.80
C GLY A 308 -11.46 -2.60 0.47
N ARG A 309 -12.74 -2.23 0.62
CA ARG A 309 -13.24 -1.42 1.75
C ARG A 309 -12.86 -1.99 3.13
N GLY A 310 -12.86 -3.31 3.26
CA GLY A 310 -12.60 -4.01 4.51
C GLY A 310 -11.16 -3.88 4.95
N LEU A 311 -10.20 -4.01 4.02
CA LEU A 311 -8.79 -3.81 4.34
C LEU A 311 -8.56 -2.36 4.79
N ILE A 312 -9.08 -1.40 4.02
CA ILE A 312 -8.92 0.03 4.29
C ILE A 312 -9.53 0.41 5.64
N ASP A 313 -10.80 0.04 5.90
CA ASP A 313 -11.49 0.35 7.15
C ASP A 313 -10.85 -0.34 8.35
N SER A 314 -10.52 -1.64 8.24
CA SER A 314 -9.86 -2.38 9.31
C SER A 314 -8.51 -1.76 9.70
N THR A 315 -7.71 -1.29 8.74
CA THR A 315 -6.46 -0.57 9.04
C THR A 315 -6.73 0.78 9.72
N ILE A 316 -7.70 1.56 9.23
CA ILE A 316 -8.03 2.88 9.79
C ILE A 316 -8.49 2.76 11.25
N ARG A 317 -9.38 1.80 11.57
CA ARG A 317 -9.95 1.62 12.91
C ARG A 317 -8.92 1.31 14.00
N LEU A 318 -7.73 0.81 13.64
CA LEU A 318 -6.66 0.60 14.62
C LEU A 318 -6.18 1.91 15.24
N ASN A 319 -6.40 3.06 14.58
CA ASN A 319 -6.05 4.37 15.11
C ASN A 319 -7.08 4.92 16.10
N ASP A 320 -8.18 4.20 16.37
CA ASP A 320 -9.25 4.67 17.26
C ASP A 320 -8.77 4.92 18.69
N ILE A 321 -7.69 4.23 19.11
CA ILE A 321 -7.01 4.44 20.39
C ILE A 321 -6.39 5.84 20.55
N TYR A 322 -6.19 6.55 19.44
CA TYR A 322 -5.62 7.89 19.40
C TYR A 322 -6.68 8.98 19.17
N LYS A 323 -7.97 8.61 19.13
CA LYS A 323 -9.05 9.59 19.04
C LYS A 323 -9.11 10.41 20.33
N TYR A 324 -9.38 11.70 20.19
CA TYR A 324 -9.56 12.63 21.29
C TYR A 324 -11.04 12.84 21.64
#